data_AF-A0A371ASC2-F1
#
_entry.id   AF-A0A371ASC2-F1
#
_cell.length_a   1.000
_cell.length_b   1.000
_cell.length_c   1.000
_cell.angle_alpha   90.00
_cell.angle_beta   90.00
_cell.angle_gamma   90.00
#
_symmetry.space_group_name_H-M   'P 1'
#
loop_
_entity.id
_entity.type
_entity.pdbx_description
1 polymer ?
#
loop_
_entity_poly.entity_id
_entity_poly.type
_entity_poly.pdbx_seq_one_letter_code
_entity_poly.pdbx_strand_id
1 'polypeptide(L)'
;MGHSNYAIDEQQTKIKQWFFKETVRIEHEKQLLEDEKVKVDREKRELNNFKREYERQKALNESQLEREKRLFETKWKILENELREVANEKQKLEREKAFYKEVIAFEQKSDIDAGIFFKGVNSSISLKKRYKELMKIFHPDNVNGDTDTIQLINREYDSLRQAYGV
;
A
#
# COMPACT_ATOMS: atom_id res chain seq x y z
N MET A 1 -101.39 -16.71 -48.56
CA MET A 1 -100.02 -16.17 -48.82
C MET A 1 -99.50 -15.21 -47.74
N GLY A 2 -100.36 -14.58 -46.91
CA GLY A 2 -99.90 -13.61 -45.89
C GLY A 2 -99.14 -14.18 -44.68
N HIS A 3 -99.46 -15.40 -44.21
CA HIS A 3 -98.80 -15.99 -43.03
C HIS A 3 -97.33 -16.37 -43.27
N SER A 4 -96.96 -16.72 -44.51
CA SER A 4 -95.57 -17.05 -44.87
C SER A 4 -94.67 -15.82 -44.89
N ASN A 5 -95.18 -14.66 -45.31
CA ASN A 5 -94.42 -13.41 -45.36
C ASN A 5 -94.16 -12.82 -43.96
N TYR A 6 -95.11 -12.96 -43.04
CA TYR A 6 -94.95 -12.50 -41.66
C TYR A 6 -93.89 -13.30 -40.89
N ALA A 7 -93.87 -14.63 -41.05
CA ALA A 7 -92.85 -15.49 -40.45
C ALA A 7 -91.43 -15.20 -41.01
N ILE A 8 -91.33 -14.89 -42.31
CA ILE A 8 -90.06 -14.49 -42.94
C ILE A 8 -89.57 -13.14 -42.40
N ASP A 9 -90.46 -12.16 -42.22
CA ASP A 9 -90.13 -10.83 -41.69
C ASP A 9 -89.69 -10.87 -40.20
N GLU A 10 -90.32 -11.72 -39.40
CA GLU A 10 -89.94 -11.97 -38.01
C GLU A 10 -88.54 -12.62 -37.93
N GLN A 11 -88.24 -13.59 -38.80
CA GLN A 11 -86.91 -14.19 -38.87
C GLN A 11 -85.84 -13.19 -39.34
N GLN A 12 -86.14 -12.36 -40.33
CA GLN A 12 -85.23 -11.29 -40.76
C GLN A 12 -84.95 -10.29 -39.63
N THR A 13 -85.95 -9.97 -38.82
CA THR A 13 -85.78 -9.07 -37.67
C THR A 13 -84.88 -9.69 -36.60
N LYS A 14 -85.07 -10.97 -36.27
CA LYS A 14 -84.19 -11.70 -35.33
C LYS A 14 -82.75 -11.76 -35.81
N ILE A 15 -82.54 -12.00 -37.10
CA ILE A 15 -81.20 -12.02 -37.72
C ILE A 15 -80.55 -10.64 -37.64
N LYS A 16 -81.27 -9.56 -37.98
CA LYS A 16 -80.75 -8.17 -37.87
C LYS A 16 -80.40 -7.81 -36.43
N GLN A 17 -81.23 -8.19 -35.46
CA GLN A 17 -80.94 -7.97 -34.04
C GLN A 17 -79.71 -8.75 -33.58
N TRP A 18 -79.55 -9.99 -34.03
CA TRP A 18 -78.35 -10.79 -33.74
C TRP A 18 -77.10 -10.16 -34.33
N PHE A 19 -77.12 -9.77 -35.61
CA PHE A 19 -75.99 -9.07 -36.25
C PHE A 19 -75.63 -7.78 -35.53
N PHE A 20 -76.62 -6.99 -35.11
CA PHE A 20 -76.36 -5.77 -34.37
C PHE A 20 -75.66 -6.06 -33.03
N LYS A 21 -76.18 -7.02 -32.25
CA LYS A 21 -75.57 -7.43 -30.97
C LYS A 21 -74.15 -7.94 -31.17
N GLU A 22 -73.94 -8.74 -32.22
CA GLU A 22 -72.64 -9.31 -32.54
C GLU A 22 -71.63 -8.24 -33.00
N THR A 23 -72.05 -7.29 -33.84
CA THR A 23 -71.22 -6.13 -34.22
C THR A 23 -70.81 -5.30 -33.01
N VAL A 24 -71.74 -5.03 -32.08
CA VAL A 24 -71.44 -4.29 -30.84
C VAL A 24 -70.44 -5.06 -29.97
N ARG A 25 -70.60 -6.39 -29.84
CA ARG A 25 -69.68 -7.26 -29.10
C ARG A 25 -68.27 -7.21 -29.71
N ILE A 26 -68.17 -7.39 -31.03
CA ILE A 26 -66.89 -7.37 -31.75
C ILE A 26 -66.21 -6.01 -31.61
N GLU A 27 -66.94 -4.92 -31.74
CA GLU A 27 -66.38 -3.57 -31.61
C GLU A 27 -65.87 -3.32 -30.18
N HIS A 28 -66.60 -3.77 -29.16
CA HIS A 28 -66.15 -3.68 -27.78
C HIS A 28 -64.88 -4.51 -27.52
N GLU A 29 -64.83 -5.76 -27.98
CA GLU A 29 -63.64 -6.61 -27.88
C GLU A 29 -62.43 -5.98 -28.60
N LYS A 30 -62.65 -5.38 -29.77
CA LYS A 30 -61.60 -4.67 -30.51
C LYS A 30 -61.06 -3.45 -29.75
N GLN A 31 -61.93 -2.69 -29.09
CA GLN A 31 -61.51 -1.57 -28.25
C GLN A 31 -60.66 -2.03 -27.07
N LEU A 32 -61.08 -3.09 -26.36
CA LEU A 32 -60.30 -3.65 -25.26
C LEU A 32 -58.91 -4.13 -25.71
N LEU A 33 -58.84 -4.78 -26.87
CA LEU A 33 -57.57 -5.22 -27.45
C LEU A 33 -56.66 -4.05 -27.83
N GLU A 34 -57.22 -2.96 -28.38
CA GLU A 34 -56.43 -1.77 -28.70
C GLU A 34 -55.89 -1.09 -27.44
N ASP A 35 -56.73 -0.98 -26.40
CA ASP A 35 -56.32 -0.43 -25.10
C ASP A 35 -55.21 -1.26 -24.46
N GLU A 36 -55.32 -2.59 -24.49
CA GLU A 36 -54.29 -3.50 -23.99
C GLU A 36 -52.99 -3.37 -24.79
N LYS A 37 -53.07 -3.28 -26.12
CA LYS A 37 -51.90 -3.09 -26.98
C LYS A 37 -51.18 -1.77 -26.68
N VAL A 38 -51.92 -0.67 -26.50
CA VAL A 38 -51.35 0.63 -26.11
C VAL A 38 -50.65 0.53 -24.75
N LYS A 39 -51.25 -0.19 -23.79
CA LYS A 39 -50.66 -0.42 -22.47
C LYS A 39 -49.36 -1.22 -22.57
N VAL A 40 -49.36 -2.32 -23.31
CA VAL A 40 -48.16 -3.15 -23.54
C VAL A 40 -47.06 -2.35 -24.24
N ASP A 41 -47.40 -1.54 -25.25
CA ASP A 41 -46.44 -0.69 -25.95
C ASP A 41 -45.85 0.40 -25.04
N ARG A 42 -46.62 0.88 -24.06
CA ARG A 42 -46.12 1.79 -23.03
C ARG A 42 -45.15 1.08 -22.09
N GLU A 43 -45.54 -0.06 -21.53
CA GLU A 43 -44.69 -0.85 -20.62
C GLU A 43 -43.38 -1.28 -21.30
N LYS A 44 -43.44 -1.67 -22.57
CA LYS A 44 -42.26 -2.02 -23.37
C LYS A 44 -41.31 -0.83 -23.55
N ARG A 45 -41.84 0.39 -23.73
CA ARG A 45 -41.02 1.61 -23.79
C ARG A 45 -40.36 1.91 -22.46
N GLU A 46 -41.11 1.81 -21.37
CA GLU A 46 -40.59 2.02 -20.01
C GLU A 46 -39.50 1.01 -19.66
N LEU A 47 -39.70 -0.28 -19.96
CA LEU A 47 -38.71 -1.32 -19.76
C LEU A 47 -37.44 -1.09 -20.60
N ASN A 48 -37.58 -0.69 -21.86
CA ASN A 48 -36.43 -0.37 -22.71
C ASN A 48 -35.64 0.82 -22.18
N ASN A 49 -36.32 1.84 -21.66
CA ASN A 49 -35.66 2.99 -21.03
C ASN A 49 -34.92 2.57 -19.77
N PHE A 50 -35.56 1.76 -18.92
CA PHE A 50 -34.93 1.22 -17.72
C PHE A 50 -33.69 0.38 -18.04
N LYS A 51 -33.79 -0.51 -19.04
CA LYS A 51 -32.67 -1.34 -19.49
C LYS A 51 -31.48 -0.49 -19.96
N ARG A 52 -31.74 0.56 -20.76
CA ARG A 52 -30.70 1.49 -21.22
C ARG A 52 -30.02 2.21 -20.07
N GLU A 53 -30.80 2.68 -19.08
CA GLU A 53 -30.24 3.35 -17.91
C GLU A 53 -29.39 2.38 -17.06
N TYR A 54 -29.89 1.17 -16.84
CA TYR A 54 -29.16 0.13 -16.13
C TYR A 54 -27.84 -0.22 -16.83
N GLU A 55 -27.85 -0.38 -18.16
CA GLU A 55 -26.65 -0.64 -18.96
C GLU A 55 -25.64 0.53 -18.88
N ARG A 56 -26.12 1.78 -18.93
CA ARG A 56 -25.25 2.97 -18.71
C ARG A 56 -24.60 2.94 -17.34
N GLN A 57 -25.40 2.73 -16.29
CA GLN A 57 -24.89 2.72 -14.92
C GLN A 57 -23.90 1.57 -14.71
N LYS A 58 -24.20 0.40 -15.26
CA LYS A 58 -23.30 -0.76 -15.23
C LYS A 58 -21.96 -0.44 -15.90
N ALA A 59 -21.97 0.13 -17.10
CA ALA A 59 -20.76 0.48 -17.82
C ALA A 59 -19.91 1.52 -17.07
N LEU A 60 -20.55 2.52 -16.45
CA LEU A 60 -19.86 3.49 -15.60
C LEU A 60 -19.20 2.82 -14.39
N ASN A 61 -19.93 1.96 -13.69
CA ASN A 61 -19.42 1.24 -12.52
C ASN A 61 -18.26 0.31 -12.90
N GLU A 62 -18.37 -0.41 -14.03
CA GLU A 62 -17.30 -1.27 -14.55
C GLU A 62 -16.05 -0.45 -14.90
N SER A 63 -16.21 0.70 -15.54
CA SER A 63 -15.08 1.60 -15.84
C SER A 63 -14.43 2.17 -14.58
N GLN A 64 -15.21 2.50 -13.55
CA GLN A 64 -14.68 2.96 -12.27
C GLN A 64 -13.89 1.85 -11.57
N LEU A 65 -14.46 0.64 -11.52
CA LEU A 65 -13.82 -0.52 -10.91
C LEU A 65 -12.51 -0.88 -11.61
N GLU A 66 -12.47 -0.83 -12.94
CA GLU A 66 -11.25 -1.08 -13.72
C GLU A 66 -10.16 -0.05 -13.39
N ARG A 67 -10.53 1.24 -13.26
CA ARG A 67 -9.60 2.30 -12.86
C ARG A 67 -9.06 2.07 -11.45
N GLU A 68 -9.91 1.66 -10.52
CA GLU A 68 -9.52 1.36 -9.14
C GLU A 68 -8.57 0.15 -9.07
N LYS A 69 -8.84 -0.92 -9.83
CA LYS A 69 -7.95 -2.08 -9.94
C LYS A 69 -6.57 -1.68 -10.45
N ARG A 70 -6.48 -0.89 -11.52
CA ARG A 70 -5.20 -0.40 -12.05
C ARG A 70 -4.44 0.46 -11.04
N LEU A 71 -5.16 1.32 -10.31
CA LEU A 71 -4.56 2.13 -9.26
C LEU A 71 -4.01 1.25 -8.14
N PHE A 72 -4.77 0.24 -7.72
CA PHE A 72 -4.34 -0.73 -6.72
C PHE A 72 -3.10 -1.50 -7.18
N GLU A 73 -3.08 -2.03 -8.40
CA GLU A 73 -1.92 -2.74 -8.96
C GLU A 73 -0.68 -1.86 -9.02
N THR A 74 -0.84 -0.59 -9.41
CA THR A 74 0.28 0.37 -9.48
C THR A 74 0.82 0.63 -8.07
N LYS A 75 -0.05 0.90 -7.10
CA LYS A 75 0.35 1.11 -5.70
C LYS A 75 1.02 -0.13 -5.11
N TRP A 76 0.49 -1.32 -5.42
CA TRP A 76 1.05 -2.58 -4.97
C TRP A 76 2.46 -2.79 -5.49
N LYS A 77 2.71 -2.53 -6.78
CA LYS A 77 4.05 -2.63 -7.38
C LYS A 77 5.04 -1.64 -6.75
N ILE A 78 4.61 -0.42 -6.45
CA ILE A 78 5.44 0.57 -5.76
C ILE A 78 5.82 0.04 -4.37
N LEU A 79 4.82 -0.41 -3.60
CA LEU A 79 5.05 -0.94 -2.25
C LEU A 79 5.97 -2.16 -2.25
N GLU A 80 5.80 -3.08 -3.20
CA GLU A 80 6.66 -4.25 -3.36
C GLU A 80 8.11 -3.85 -3.63
N ASN A 81 8.32 -2.86 -4.50
CA ASN A 81 9.65 -2.34 -4.80
C ASN A 81 10.26 -1.63 -3.59
N GLU A 82 9.53 -0.74 -2.93
CA GLU A 82 10.00 -0.06 -1.71
C GLU A 82 10.39 -1.06 -0.62
N LEU A 83 9.58 -2.11 -0.41
CA LEU A 83 9.88 -3.15 0.56
C LEU A 83 11.17 -3.90 0.21
N ARG A 84 11.40 -4.17 -1.08
CA ARG A 84 12.63 -4.80 -1.57
C ARG A 84 13.85 -3.90 -1.35
N GLU A 85 13.75 -2.62 -1.67
CA GLU A 85 14.82 -1.65 -1.45
C GLU A 85 15.16 -1.53 0.05
N VAL A 86 14.16 -1.41 0.91
CA VAL A 86 14.35 -1.36 2.37
C VAL A 86 15.02 -2.64 2.89
N ALA A 87 14.66 -3.81 2.36
CA ALA A 87 15.31 -5.06 2.73
C ALA A 87 16.79 -5.09 2.30
N ASN A 88 17.10 -4.57 1.11
CA ASN A 88 18.47 -4.46 0.61
C ASN A 88 19.30 -3.47 1.45
N GLU A 89 18.75 -2.29 1.75
CA GLU A 89 19.38 -1.28 2.60
C GLU A 89 19.67 -1.83 3.99
N LYS A 90 18.72 -2.55 4.60
CA LYS A 90 18.92 -3.23 5.89
C LYS A 90 20.06 -4.23 5.80
N GLN A 91 20.13 -5.05 4.75
CA GLN A 91 21.22 -6.00 4.58
C GLN A 91 22.58 -5.31 4.43
N LYS A 92 22.63 -4.21 3.68
CA LYS A 92 23.84 -3.41 3.50
C LYS A 92 24.31 -2.81 4.83
N LEU A 93 23.40 -2.21 5.60
CA LEU A 93 23.69 -1.66 6.93
C LEU A 93 24.18 -2.73 7.91
N GLU A 94 23.61 -3.93 7.89
CA GLU A 94 24.10 -5.04 8.73
C GLU A 94 25.52 -5.47 8.35
N ARG A 95 25.86 -5.49 7.06
CA ARG A 95 27.24 -5.76 6.62
C ARG A 95 28.21 -4.65 7.05
N GLU A 96 27.82 -3.39 6.89
CA GLU A 96 28.62 -2.25 7.33
C GLU A 96 28.85 -2.28 8.85
N LYS A 97 27.81 -2.53 9.64
CA LYS A 97 27.92 -2.70 11.09
C LYS A 97 28.85 -3.85 11.47
N ALA A 98 28.73 -4.99 10.79
CA ALA A 98 29.62 -6.13 11.02
C ALA A 98 31.09 -5.77 10.74
N PHE A 99 31.34 -5.08 9.62
CA PHE A 99 32.66 -4.58 9.26
C PHE A 99 33.22 -3.61 10.30
N TYR A 100 32.46 -2.57 10.70
CA TYR A 100 32.92 -1.62 11.73
C TYR A 100 33.18 -2.31 13.06
N LYS A 101 32.37 -3.31 13.44
CA LYS A 101 32.61 -4.09 14.66
C LYS A 101 33.92 -4.87 14.58
N GLU A 102 34.26 -5.42 13.41
CA GLU A 102 35.53 -6.12 13.19
C GLU A 102 36.72 -5.15 13.19
N VAL A 103 36.60 -3.99 12.54
CA VAL A 103 37.63 -2.94 12.56
C VAL A 103 37.89 -2.48 13.99
N ILE A 104 36.84 -2.15 14.76
CA ILE A 104 36.99 -1.76 16.17
C ILE A 104 37.63 -2.88 16.99
N ALA A 105 37.28 -4.14 16.76
CA ALA A 105 37.88 -5.27 17.46
C ALA A 105 39.35 -5.50 17.08
N PHE A 106 39.74 -5.20 15.84
CA PHE A 106 41.13 -5.23 15.39
C PHE A 106 41.91 -4.03 15.93
N GLU A 107 41.35 -2.83 15.87
CA GLU A 107 41.91 -1.62 16.45
C GLU A 107 42.11 -1.79 17.96
N GLN A 108 41.15 -2.33 18.71
CA GLN A 108 41.34 -2.67 20.13
C GLN A 108 42.41 -3.74 20.38
N LYS A 109 42.73 -4.59 19.40
CA LYS A 109 43.84 -5.56 19.48
C LYS A 109 45.18 -4.96 19.06
N SER A 110 45.19 -3.94 18.18
CA SER A 110 46.40 -3.25 17.70
C SER A 110 46.74 -2.01 18.52
N ASP A 111 45.75 -1.42 19.20
CA ASP A 111 45.93 -0.39 20.20
C ASP A 111 46.65 -1.03 21.38
N ILE A 112 47.93 -0.68 21.42
CA ILE A 112 48.85 -0.80 22.54
C ILE A 112 49.48 -2.18 22.62
N ASP A 113 50.54 -2.34 21.82
CA ASP A 113 51.77 -2.94 22.35
C ASP A 113 52.09 -2.21 23.67
N ALA A 114 51.57 -2.76 24.78
CA ALA A 114 51.70 -2.22 26.12
C ALA A 114 53.18 -2.19 26.49
N GLY A 115 53.77 -1.00 26.46
CA GLY A 115 55.20 -0.83 26.71
C GLY A 115 55.92 0.16 25.80
N ILE A 116 55.28 0.77 24.79
CA ILE A 116 55.96 1.72 23.90
C ILE A 116 56.26 3.05 24.63
N PHE A 117 55.32 3.59 25.42
CA PHE A 117 55.47 4.93 26.01
C PHE A 117 56.56 4.99 27.08
N PHE A 118 56.73 3.91 27.84
CA PHE A 118 57.72 3.78 28.91
C PHE A 118 58.86 2.80 28.58
N LYS A 119 59.08 2.50 27.30
CA LYS A 119 60.20 1.66 26.85
C LYS A 119 61.53 2.21 27.36
N GLY A 120 62.30 1.38 28.08
CA GLY A 120 63.59 1.75 28.66
C GLY A 120 63.53 2.39 30.06
N VAL A 121 62.34 2.56 30.64
CA VAL A 121 62.17 2.94 32.05
C VAL A 121 62.48 1.73 32.93
N ASN A 122 63.46 1.86 33.82
CA ASN A 122 63.97 0.78 34.68
C ASN A 122 63.85 1.09 36.19
N SER A 123 63.23 2.21 36.56
CA SER A 123 63.12 2.66 37.95
C SER A 123 61.92 3.56 38.18
N SER A 124 61.38 3.59 39.39
CA SER A 124 60.23 4.44 39.76
C SER A 124 60.48 5.93 39.51
N ILE A 125 61.73 6.39 39.69
CA ILE A 125 62.12 7.79 39.44
C ILE A 125 62.06 8.11 37.94
N SER A 126 62.60 7.23 37.09
CA SER A 126 62.55 7.42 35.63
C SER A 126 61.13 7.30 35.08
N LEU A 127 60.27 6.47 35.69
CA LEU A 127 58.86 6.35 35.33
C LEU A 127 58.10 7.66 35.56
N LYS A 128 58.22 8.25 36.75
CA LYS A 128 57.58 9.53 37.09
C LYS A 128 58.09 10.68 36.23
N LYS A 129 59.38 10.69 35.91
CA LYS A 129 59.98 11.70 35.04
C LYS A 129 59.42 11.59 33.62
N ARG A 130 59.43 10.38 33.05
CA ARG A 130 58.92 10.13 31.70
C ARG A 130 57.43 10.44 31.59
N TYR A 131 56.64 10.09 32.61
CA TYR A 131 55.21 10.40 32.65
C TYR A 131 54.96 11.90 32.58
N LYS A 132 55.70 12.71 33.36
CA LYS A 132 55.59 14.18 33.30
C LYS A 132 56.01 14.76 31.94
N GLU A 133 57.05 14.22 31.31
CA GLU A 133 57.49 14.63 29.98
C GLU A 133 56.41 14.34 28.93
N LEU A 134 55.81 13.15 28.97
CA LEU A 134 54.73 12.75 28.06
C LEU A 134 53.47 13.61 28.27
N MET A 135 53.06 13.84 29.53
CA MET A 135 51.93 14.73 29.85
C MET A 135 52.17 16.16 29.37
N LYS A 136 53.42 16.63 29.37
CA LYS A 136 53.77 17.97 28.87
C LYS A 136 53.67 18.08 27.35
N ILE A 137 53.90 17.00 26.61
CA ILE A 137 53.81 16.98 25.14
C ILE A 137 52.35 16.80 24.71
N PHE A 138 51.67 15.82 25.29
CA PHE A 138 50.35 15.37 24.83
C PHE A 138 49.16 16.02 25.55
N HIS A 139 49.37 17.00 26.44
CA HIS A 139 48.29 17.71 27.15
C HIS A 139 47.21 18.21 26.17
N PRO A 140 45.90 18.08 26.48
CA PRO A 140 44.82 18.50 25.59
C PRO A 140 44.86 20.00 25.24
N ASP A 141 45.50 20.81 26.08
CA ASP A 141 45.68 22.25 25.87
C ASP A 141 46.84 22.61 24.91
N ASN A 142 47.60 21.60 24.43
CA ASN A 142 48.69 21.81 23.48
C ASN A 142 48.21 21.61 22.03
N VAL A 143 48.89 22.24 21.07
CA VAL A 143 48.59 22.12 19.62
C VAL A 143 48.67 20.67 19.11
N ASN A 144 49.46 19.83 19.77
CA ASN A 144 49.62 18.40 19.47
C ASN A 144 48.99 17.50 20.56
N GLY A 145 48.08 18.05 21.36
CA GLY A 145 47.38 17.32 22.40
C GLY A 145 46.44 16.27 21.84
N ASP A 146 46.45 15.07 22.43
CA ASP A 146 45.52 14.01 22.08
C ASP A 146 45.00 13.34 23.35
N THR A 147 43.68 13.41 23.51
CA THR A 147 42.98 12.89 24.69
C THR A 147 43.06 11.37 24.75
N ASP A 148 43.00 10.69 23.60
CA ASP A 148 43.04 9.24 23.54
C ASP A 148 44.45 8.75 23.91
N THR A 149 45.50 9.34 23.33
CA THR A 149 46.90 9.06 23.69
C THR A 149 47.18 9.25 25.19
N ILE A 150 46.64 10.30 25.84
CA ILE A 150 46.80 10.49 27.29
C ILE A 150 46.18 9.34 28.10
N GLN A 151 45.00 8.87 27.70
CA GLN A 151 44.36 7.74 28.40
C GLN A 151 45.24 6.48 28.32
N LEU A 152 45.92 6.26 27.18
CA LEU A 152 46.86 5.14 27.01
C LEU A 152 48.10 5.30 27.88
N ILE A 153 48.69 6.50 27.91
CA ILE A 153 49.85 6.84 28.76
C ILE A 153 49.51 6.62 30.25
N ASN A 154 48.32 7.05 30.68
CA ASN A 154 47.86 6.86 32.06
C ASN A 154 47.71 5.39 32.42
N ARG A 155 47.09 4.59 31.53
CA ARG A 155 46.91 3.15 31.71
C ARG A 155 48.25 2.41 31.83
N GLU A 156 49.23 2.72 30.97
CA GLU A 156 50.56 2.11 31.02
C GLU A 156 51.35 2.54 32.26
N TYR A 157 51.26 3.83 32.63
CA TYR A 157 51.88 4.34 33.85
C TYR A 157 51.35 3.67 35.11
N ASP A 158 50.02 3.51 35.25
CA ASP A 158 49.41 2.88 36.42
C ASP A 158 49.81 1.40 36.52
N SER A 159 49.90 0.69 35.40
CA SER A 159 50.37 -0.70 35.35
C SER A 159 51.83 -0.82 35.83
N LEU A 160 52.74 0.01 35.30
CA LEU A 160 54.16 0.00 35.70
C LEU A 160 54.35 0.50 37.12
N ARG A 161 53.57 1.48 37.55
CA ARG A 161 53.59 2.02 38.91
C ARG A 161 53.26 0.93 39.93
N GLN A 162 52.25 0.10 39.67
CA GLN A 162 51.94 -1.06 40.51
C GLN A 162 53.08 -2.08 40.51
N ALA A 163 53.70 -2.36 39.36
CA ALA A 163 54.82 -3.30 39.26
C ALA A 163 56.09 -2.84 40.01
N TYR A 164 56.37 -1.53 40.04
CA TYR A 164 57.49 -0.95 40.78
C TYR A 164 57.18 -0.66 42.27
N GLY A 165 55.96 -0.92 42.75
CA GLY A 165 55.58 -0.84 44.16
C GLY A 165 55.52 0.58 44.75
N VAL A 166 55.04 1.58 44.00
CA VAL A 166 54.93 3.01 44.45
C VAL A 166 53.55 3.61 44.17
#